data_AF-A0A1E3LVR1-F1
#
_entry.id   AF-A0A1E3LVR1-F1
#
_cell.length_a   1.000
_cell.length_b   1.000
_cell.length_c   1.000
_cell.angle_alpha   90.00
_cell.angle_beta   90.00
_cell.angle_gamma   90.00
#
_symmetry.space_group_name_H-M   'P 1'
#
loop_
_entity.id
_entity.type
_entity.pdbx_description
1 polymer ?
#
loop_
_entity_poly.entity_id
_entity_poly.type
_entity_poly.pdbx_seq_one_letter_code
_entity_poly.pdbx_strand_id
1 'polypeptide(L)'
;MAGCGGADTDEVIRISDADRAYGEEAHPQLLAEFGGAYAGDGARYVRAVGKRVADAAGQCTFTLVNSDVVNAFAVPGCYIYVTRGLLAIVTSEAELASVLGHELGHITARHAQRQQQRSIWRTLGVIAVSATGSERLTRLTSIKTHVQRSRSSARRPIALSSQRCRSS
;
A
#
# COMPACT_ATOMS: atom_id res chain seq x y z
N MET A 1 0.14 -36.60 -12.44
CA MET A 1 0.54 -35.53 -11.50
C MET A 1 0.52 -34.22 -12.27
N ALA A 2 -0.52 -33.41 -12.10
CA ALA A 2 -0.63 -32.08 -12.72
C ALA A 2 -0.51 -31.04 -11.60
N GLY A 3 0.62 -30.36 -11.55
CA GLY A 3 0.79 -29.17 -10.73
C GLY A 3 0.07 -28.02 -11.41
N CYS A 4 -1.07 -27.60 -10.87
CA CYS A 4 -1.69 -26.34 -11.24
C CYS A 4 -0.90 -25.23 -10.56
N GLY A 5 -0.26 -24.40 -11.38
CA GLY A 5 0.56 -23.27 -10.95
C GLY A 5 -0.19 -22.34 -10.01
N GLY A 6 0.44 -22.04 -8.88
CA GLY A 6 0.04 -20.93 -8.04
C GLY A 6 0.22 -19.65 -8.84
N ALA A 7 -0.87 -18.97 -9.14
CA ALA A 7 -0.80 -17.57 -9.52
C ALA A 7 -0.22 -16.81 -8.32
N ASP A 8 0.91 -16.14 -8.55
CA ASP A 8 1.64 -15.30 -7.61
C ASP A 8 0.70 -14.42 -6.78
N THR A 9 0.38 -14.85 -5.56
CA THR A 9 -0.21 -14.00 -4.51
C THR A 9 0.79 -12.96 -3.98
N ASP A 10 2.01 -12.97 -4.51
CA ASP A 10 3.19 -12.29 -4.00
C ASP A 10 3.50 -10.98 -4.75
N GLU A 11 2.78 -10.65 -5.82
CA GLU A 11 2.96 -9.40 -6.59
C GLU A 11 2.05 -8.26 -6.09
N VAL A 12 1.00 -8.54 -5.31
CA VAL A 12 -0.05 -7.55 -4.99
C VAL A 12 0.31 -6.62 -3.81
N ILE A 13 1.31 -6.97 -2.99
CA ILE A 13 1.74 -6.17 -1.82
C ILE A 13 3.23 -5.80 -1.89
N ARG A 14 3.91 -5.98 -3.03
CA ARG A 14 5.34 -5.61 -3.14
C ARG A 14 5.49 -4.14 -3.49
N ILE A 15 5.78 -3.33 -2.47
CA ILE A 15 6.18 -1.93 -2.62
C ILE A 15 7.28 -1.83 -3.70
N SER A 16 7.10 -0.90 -4.64
CA SER A 16 7.97 -0.83 -5.82
C SER A 16 9.37 -0.34 -5.48
N ASP A 17 10.37 -0.77 -6.24
CA ASP A 17 11.76 -0.32 -6.08
C ASP A 17 11.89 1.20 -6.20
N ALA A 18 11.09 1.82 -7.06
CA ALA A 18 11.04 3.28 -7.19
C ALA A 18 10.51 3.97 -5.91
N ASP A 19 9.47 3.41 -5.28
CA ASP A 19 8.98 3.92 -4.00
C ASP A 19 10.04 3.74 -2.90
N ARG A 20 10.78 2.62 -2.90
CA ARG A 20 11.89 2.37 -1.95
C ARG A 20 13.03 3.37 -2.13
N ALA A 21 13.45 3.62 -3.36
CA ALA A 21 14.50 4.58 -3.68
C ALA A 21 14.11 6.01 -3.25
N TYR A 22 12.87 6.42 -3.50
CA TYR A 22 12.36 7.70 -3.02
C TYR A 22 12.39 7.81 -1.50
N GLY A 23 11.95 6.76 -0.79
CA GLY A 23 11.98 6.72 0.67
C GLY A 23 13.40 6.82 1.23
N GLU A 24 14.35 6.14 0.60
CA GLU A 24 15.77 6.18 0.95
C GLU A 24 16.38 7.57 0.73
N GLU A 25 16.10 8.22 -0.41
CA GLU A 25 16.56 9.58 -0.72
C GLU A 25 15.96 10.63 0.23
N ALA A 26 14.67 10.49 0.57
CA ALA A 26 13.96 11.41 1.46
C ALA A 26 14.35 11.22 2.93
N HIS A 27 14.82 10.03 3.32
CA HIS A 27 15.13 9.68 4.71
C HIS A 27 16.04 10.69 5.42
N PRO A 28 17.24 11.05 4.92
CA PRO A 28 18.12 12.01 5.60
C PRO A 28 17.50 13.40 5.74
N GLN A 29 16.72 13.84 4.75
CA GLN A 29 16.04 15.15 4.78
C GLN A 29 14.96 15.18 5.86
N LEU A 30 14.17 14.09 5.97
CA LEU A 30 13.16 13.95 7.01
C LEU A 30 13.78 13.85 8.41
N LEU A 31 14.92 13.16 8.55
CA LEU A 31 15.64 13.18 9.82
C LEU A 31 16.08 14.59 10.20
N ALA A 32 16.62 15.37 9.25
CA ALA A 32 17.02 16.75 9.52
C ALA A 32 15.83 17.64 9.95
N GLU A 33 14.69 17.51 9.28
CA GLU A 33 13.46 18.27 9.57
C GLU A 33 12.90 17.96 10.97
N PHE A 34 12.91 16.69 11.38
CA PHE A 34 12.28 16.24 12.63
C PHE A 34 13.26 16.09 13.81
N GLY A 35 14.36 16.85 13.82
CA GLY A 35 15.30 16.94 14.93
C GLY A 35 16.27 15.75 15.07
N GLY A 36 16.37 14.93 14.03
CA GLY A 36 17.25 13.76 13.95
C GLY A 36 16.59 12.47 14.42
N ALA A 37 17.27 11.35 14.14
CA ALA A 37 16.86 10.05 14.66
C ALA A 37 17.07 9.99 16.17
N TYR A 38 16.05 9.55 16.90
CA TYR A 38 16.15 9.27 18.32
C TYR A 38 16.69 7.85 18.54
N ALA A 39 17.62 7.70 19.48
CA ALA A 39 18.24 6.41 19.82
C ALA A 39 17.79 5.92 21.21
N GLY A 40 18.07 4.64 21.51
CA GLY A 40 17.75 4.03 22.81
C GLY A 40 16.50 3.15 22.82
N ASP A 41 15.94 2.95 24.02
CA ASP A 41 14.85 1.99 24.24
C ASP A 41 13.56 2.34 23.49
N GLY A 42 13.16 3.60 23.47
CA GLY A 42 11.98 4.03 22.71
C GLY A 42 12.09 3.69 21.23
N ALA A 43 13.28 3.86 20.64
CA ALA A 43 13.51 3.53 19.24
C ALA A 43 13.51 2.01 18.99
N ARG A 44 14.06 1.21 19.93
CA ARG A 44 13.97 -0.26 19.88
C ARG A 44 12.52 -0.72 19.97
N TYR A 45 11.75 -0.14 20.88
CA TYR A 45 10.35 -0.46 21.11
C TYR A 45 9.50 -0.16 19.86
N VAL A 46 9.60 1.05 19.31
CA VAL A 46 8.89 1.42 18.07
C VAL A 46 9.22 0.47 16.91
N ARG A 47 10.51 0.10 16.74
CA ARG A 47 10.90 -0.88 15.72
C ARG A 47 10.31 -2.27 15.99
N ALA A 48 10.28 -2.72 17.23
CA ALA A 48 9.76 -4.03 17.60
C ALA A 48 8.23 -4.13 17.41
N VAL A 49 7.50 -3.09 17.77
CA VAL A 49 6.04 -3.00 17.54
C VAL A 49 5.76 -2.88 16.04
N GLY A 50 6.45 -1.95 15.37
CA GLY A 50 6.29 -1.72 13.93
C GLY A 50 6.56 -2.97 13.10
N LYS A 51 7.60 -3.74 13.41
CA LYS A 51 7.90 -4.99 12.72
C LYS A 51 6.73 -5.99 12.83
N ARG A 52 6.14 -6.15 14.02
CA ARG A 52 4.98 -7.03 14.23
C ARG A 52 3.74 -6.56 13.46
N VAL A 53 3.57 -5.25 13.29
CA VAL A 53 2.49 -4.68 12.47
C VAL A 53 2.77 -4.86 10.97
N ALA A 54 4.03 -4.75 10.54
CA ALA A 54 4.44 -4.82 9.14
C ALA A 54 4.66 -6.23 8.59
N ASP A 55 4.69 -7.28 9.43
CA ASP A 55 4.94 -8.65 8.98
C ASP A 55 3.95 -9.14 7.89
N ALA A 56 2.81 -8.47 7.68
CA ALA A 56 1.88 -8.73 6.58
C ALA A 56 2.09 -7.89 5.30
N ALA A 57 2.91 -6.82 5.34
CA ALA A 57 2.99 -5.80 4.28
C ALA A 57 4.38 -5.61 3.65
N GLY A 58 5.43 -6.27 4.17
CA GLY A 58 6.78 -6.25 3.60
C GLY A 58 7.86 -5.62 4.50
N GLN A 59 9.04 -5.36 3.95
CA GLN A 59 10.17 -4.80 4.70
C GLN A 59 10.03 -3.29 4.88
N CYS A 60 9.60 -2.86 6.06
CA CYS A 60 9.41 -1.47 6.45
C CYS A 60 10.46 -0.96 7.43
N THR A 61 10.83 0.31 7.30
CA THR A 61 11.78 1.00 8.16
C THR A 61 11.01 1.88 9.14
N PHE A 62 11.08 1.55 10.43
CA PHE A 62 10.46 2.33 11.50
C PHE A 62 11.50 3.18 12.21
N THR A 63 11.28 4.49 12.25
CA THR A 63 12.22 5.44 12.87
C THR A 63 11.51 6.30 13.90
N LEU A 64 12.06 6.35 15.10
CA LEU A 64 11.66 7.34 16.11
C LEU A 64 12.48 8.61 15.86
N VAL A 65 11.82 9.76 15.73
CA VAL A 65 12.46 11.06 15.49
C VAL A 65 12.33 11.98 16.70
N ASN A 66 13.32 12.85 16.88
CA ASN A 66 13.42 13.72 18.06
C ASN A 66 12.59 15.01 17.91
N SER A 67 11.30 14.85 17.63
CA SER A 67 10.31 15.93 17.63
C SER A 67 9.32 15.76 18.77
N ASP A 68 8.96 16.87 19.41
CA ASP A 68 7.95 16.96 20.48
C ASP A 68 6.51 17.10 19.94
N VAL A 69 6.35 17.38 18.66
CA VAL A 69 5.05 17.37 17.96
C VAL A 69 4.46 15.98 18.08
N VAL A 70 3.18 15.86 18.44
CA VAL A 70 2.47 14.58 18.49
C VAL A 70 2.09 14.14 17.08
N ASN A 71 2.87 13.25 16.46
CA ASN A 71 2.63 12.80 15.09
C ASN A 71 3.23 11.42 14.78
N ALA A 72 2.66 10.75 13.77
CA ALA A 72 3.27 9.65 13.05
C ALA A 72 2.91 9.79 11.57
N PHE A 73 3.83 9.41 10.68
CA PHE A 73 3.59 9.53 9.25
C PHE A 73 4.38 8.50 8.45
N ALA A 74 3.85 8.18 7.29
CA ALA A 74 4.47 7.28 6.33
C ALA A 74 4.84 8.00 5.02
N VAL A 75 5.98 7.63 4.45
CA VAL A 75 6.38 8.03 3.10
C VAL A 75 6.50 6.80 2.18
N PRO A 76 6.47 6.98 0.85
CA PRO A 76 6.68 5.87 -0.08
C PRO A 76 7.95 5.07 0.23
N GLY A 77 7.91 3.77 -0.05
CA GLY A 77 9.04 2.87 0.25
C GLY A 77 8.96 2.18 1.61
N CYS A 78 7.86 2.35 2.33
CA CYS A 78 7.64 1.85 3.69
C CYS A 78 8.60 2.42 4.75
N TYR A 79 8.86 3.72 4.67
CA TYR A 79 9.51 4.45 5.74
C TYR A 79 8.43 5.09 6.61
N ILE A 80 8.38 4.68 7.87
CA ILE A 80 7.37 5.11 8.84
C ILE A 80 8.10 5.79 10.01
N TYR A 81 7.64 6.99 10.34
CA TYR A 81 8.22 7.84 11.36
C TYR A 81 7.24 8.02 12.51
N VAL A 82 7.75 7.92 13.73
CA VAL A 82 7.03 8.21 14.97
C VAL A 82 7.77 9.32 15.67
N THR A 83 7.08 10.34 16.16
CA THR A 83 7.73 11.40 16.94
C THR A 83 7.83 11.01 18.42
N ARG A 84 8.80 11.58 19.12
CA ARG A 84 8.94 11.44 20.58
C ARG A 84 7.70 12.00 21.30
N GLY A 85 7.10 13.07 20.78
CA GLY A 85 5.84 13.62 21.27
C GLY A 85 4.69 12.61 21.26
N LEU A 86 4.50 11.88 20.16
CA LEU A 86 3.49 10.83 20.10
C LEU A 86 3.79 9.70 21.08
N LEU A 87 5.04 9.24 21.10
CA LEU A 87 5.43 8.14 21.98
C LEU A 87 5.25 8.47 23.48
N ALA A 88 5.35 9.76 23.85
CA ALA A 88 5.16 10.21 25.23
C ALA A 88 3.70 10.19 25.70
N ILE A 89 2.72 10.23 24.78
CA ILE A 89 1.29 10.24 25.13
C ILE A 89 0.61 8.89 24.95
N VAL A 90 1.21 7.99 24.15
CA VAL A 90 0.67 6.65 23.93
C VAL A 90 0.81 5.83 25.21
N THR A 91 -0.29 5.26 25.67
CA THR A 91 -0.37 4.58 26.98
C THR A 91 -0.26 3.07 26.88
N SER A 92 -0.45 2.52 25.68
CA SER A 92 -0.39 1.08 25.44
C SER A 92 0.25 0.74 24.10
N GLU A 93 0.78 -0.48 24.01
CA GLU A 93 1.28 -1.02 22.75
C GLU A 93 0.20 -1.10 21.67
N ALA A 94 -1.05 -1.40 22.05
CA ALA A 94 -2.17 -1.50 21.12
C ALA A 94 -2.49 -0.15 20.46
N GLU A 95 -2.39 0.95 21.21
CA GLU A 95 -2.54 2.30 20.66
C GLU A 95 -1.44 2.61 19.65
N LEU A 96 -0.17 2.32 19.99
CA LEU A 96 0.94 2.52 19.06
C LEU A 96 0.76 1.66 17.80
N ALA A 97 0.40 0.39 17.96
CA ALA A 97 0.16 -0.53 16.85
C ALA A 97 -1.01 -0.07 15.96
N SER A 98 -2.06 0.50 16.54
CA SER A 98 -3.19 1.06 15.80
C SER A 98 -2.77 2.23 14.91
N VAL A 99 -1.97 3.17 15.45
CA VAL A 99 -1.43 4.29 14.67
C VAL A 99 -0.51 3.80 13.55
N LEU A 100 0.42 2.90 13.87
CA LEU A 100 1.34 2.33 12.87
C LEU A 100 0.59 1.54 11.78
N GLY A 101 -0.44 0.79 12.16
CA GLY A 101 -1.29 0.05 11.24
C GLY A 101 -2.12 0.96 10.33
N HIS A 102 -2.61 2.09 10.85
CA HIS A 102 -3.30 3.11 10.06
C HIS A 102 -2.38 3.68 8.98
N GLU A 103 -1.16 4.08 9.35
CA GLU A 103 -0.18 4.63 8.41
C GLU A 103 0.27 3.60 7.37
N LEU A 104 0.52 2.35 7.79
CA LEU A 104 0.86 1.26 6.89
C LEU A 104 -0.29 0.93 5.92
N GLY A 105 -1.53 1.00 6.37
CA GLY A 105 -2.73 0.83 5.54
C GLY A 105 -2.79 1.86 4.41
N HIS A 106 -2.41 3.11 4.67
CA HIS A 106 -2.34 4.14 3.62
C HIS A 106 -1.28 3.83 2.56
N ILE A 107 -0.12 3.32 2.95
CA ILE A 107 0.95 2.95 2.00
C ILE A 107 0.47 1.82 1.08
N THR A 108 -0.03 0.73 1.68
CA THR A 108 -0.45 -0.47 0.94
C THR A 108 -1.63 -0.17 0.01
N ALA A 109 -2.63 0.59 0.48
CA ALA A 109 -3.76 1.00 -0.35
C ALA A 109 -3.34 1.88 -1.54
N ARG A 110 -2.48 2.89 -1.32
CA ARG A 110 -1.96 3.75 -2.39
C ARG A 110 -1.15 2.97 -3.41
N HIS A 111 -0.37 1.99 -2.95
CA HIS A 111 0.41 1.13 -3.82
C HIS A 111 -0.50 0.27 -4.72
N ALA A 112 -1.49 -0.40 -4.13
CA ALA A 112 -2.48 -1.19 -4.87
C ALA A 112 -3.24 -0.35 -5.92
N GLN A 113 -3.62 0.89 -5.59
CA GLN A 113 -4.25 1.81 -6.55
C GLN A 113 -3.34 2.15 -7.74
N ARG A 114 -2.06 2.47 -7.49
CA ARG A 114 -1.09 2.77 -8.56
C ARG A 114 -0.83 1.56 -9.45
N GLN A 115 -0.75 0.36 -8.87
CA GLN A 115 -0.60 -0.89 -9.62
C GLN A 115 -1.82 -1.16 -10.51
N GLN A 116 -3.03 -0.96 -9.98
CA GLN A 116 -4.27 -1.12 -10.76
C GLN A 116 -4.31 -0.16 -11.96
N GLN A 117 -3.93 1.11 -11.76
CA GLN A 117 -3.85 2.08 -12.86
C GLN A 117 -2.82 1.65 -13.91
N ARG A 118 -1.63 1.19 -13.49
CA ARG A 118 -0.61 0.66 -14.41
C ARG A 118 -1.10 -0.59 -15.15
N SER A 119 -1.84 -1.47 -14.50
CA SER A 119 -2.41 -2.69 -15.11
C SER A 119 -3.47 -2.36 -16.17
N ILE A 120 -4.36 -1.42 -15.89
CA ILE A 120 -5.35 -0.92 -16.85
C ILE A 120 -4.65 -0.29 -18.05
N TRP A 121 -3.64 0.57 -17.82
CA TRP A 121 -2.87 1.18 -18.90
C TRP A 121 -2.03 0.17 -19.69
N ARG A 122 -1.50 -0.89 -19.09
CA ARG A 122 -0.81 -1.98 -19.79
C ARG A 122 -1.78 -2.80 -20.65
N THR A 123 -2.99 -3.04 -20.14
CA THR A 123 -4.04 -3.78 -20.87
C THR A 123 -4.62 -2.94 -22.03
N LEU A 124 -4.70 -1.61 -21.87
CA LEU A 124 -5.15 -0.69 -22.92
C LEU A 124 -4.01 -0.17 -23.83
N GLY A 125 -2.75 -0.34 -23.41
CA GLY A 125 -1.53 0.11 -24.09
C GLY A 125 -1.06 -0.77 -25.25
N VAL A 126 -1.98 -1.51 -25.87
CA VAL A 126 -1.73 -2.24 -27.13
C VAL A 126 -2.12 -1.39 -28.36
N ILE A 127 -2.26 -0.07 -28.22
CA ILE A 127 -2.33 0.85 -29.37
C ILE A 127 -1.17 1.85 -29.30
N ALA A 128 0.04 1.33 -29.41
CA ALA A 128 1.22 2.09 -29.82
C ALA A 128 2.13 1.22 -30.72
N VAL A 129 1.53 0.65 -31.77
CA VAL A 129 2.19 0.10 -32.96
C VAL A 129 1.38 0.69 -34.11
N SER A 130 1.85 1.53 -35.02
CA SER A 130 3.18 1.91 -35.44
C SER A 130 3.01 3.11 -36.38
N ALA A 131 3.62 4.26 -36.08
CA ALA A 131 3.76 5.34 -37.06
C ALA A 131 4.95 5.04 -38.00
N THR A 132 4.96 3.86 -38.58
CA THR A 132 5.72 3.55 -39.79
C THR A 132 4.68 3.15 -40.81
N GLY A 133 4.42 4.06 -41.75
CA GLY A 133 3.40 3.89 -42.76
C GLY A 133 3.65 2.65 -43.59
N SER A 134 2.70 1.71 -43.57
CA SER A 134 2.43 0.82 -44.69
C SER A 134 1.07 0.16 -44.48
N GLU A 135 0.16 0.54 -45.37
CA GLU A 135 -1.18 0.03 -45.66
C GLU A 135 -1.46 -1.43 -45.24
N ARG A 136 -2.07 -1.64 -44.06
CA ARG A 136 -2.90 -2.83 -43.74
C ARG A 136 -4.08 -2.49 -42.82
N LEU A 137 -4.77 -1.41 -43.14
CA LEU A 137 -6.09 -1.09 -42.58
C LEU A 137 -7.17 -1.79 -43.40
N THR A 138 -7.57 -3.02 -43.05
CA THR A 138 -8.93 -3.55 -43.27
C THR A 138 -9.07 -5.00 -42.80
N ARG A 139 -9.35 -5.21 -41.50
CA ARG A 139 -10.22 -6.32 -41.03
C ARG A 139 -10.55 -6.23 -39.54
N LEU A 140 -11.27 -5.18 -39.14
CA LEU A 140 -11.97 -5.15 -37.85
C LEU A 140 -13.42 -4.71 -38.07
N THR A 141 -14.13 -5.46 -38.91
CA THR A 141 -15.59 -5.45 -38.91
C THR A 141 -16.09 -6.28 -37.72
N SER A 142 -16.90 -5.62 -36.89
CA SER A 142 -17.86 -6.16 -35.93
C SER A 142 -17.33 -6.96 -34.72
N ILE A 143 -16.92 -6.24 -33.67
CA ILE A 143 -17.18 -6.68 -32.30
C ILE A 143 -18.14 -5.66 -31.68
N LYS A 144 -19.40 -6.07 -31.52
CA LYS A 144 -20.47 -5.32 -30.84
C LYS A 144 -20.00 -4.95 -29.43
N THR A 145 -19.84 -3.66 -29.18
CA THR A 145 -19.69 -3.09 -27.84
C THR A 145 -21.02 -3.18 -27.09
N HIS A 146 -21.17 -4.14 -26.19
CA HIS A 146 -22.16 -4.06 -25.11
C HIS A 146 -21.50 -3.51 -23.84
N VAL A 147 -21.30 -2.19 -23.83
CA VAL A 147 -21.11 -1.41 -22.60
C VAL A 147 -22.49 -0.98 -22.14
N GLN A 148 -23.23 -1.90 -21.51
CA GLN A 148 -24.46 -1.56 -20.80
C GLN A 148 -24.06 -1.00 -19.43
N ARG A 149 -23.97 0.32 -19.39
CA ARG A 149 -23.82 1.17 -18.20
C ARG A 149 -24.93 0.86 -17.19
N SER A 150 -24.60 0.13 -16.11
CA SER A 150 -25.48 0.02 -14.94
C SER A 150 -25.17 1.14 -13.95
N ARG A 151 -25.98 2.20 -14.00
CA ARG A 151 -26.12 3.18 -12.91
C ARG A 151 -27.53 3.03 -12.34
N SER A 152 -27.62 2.53 -11.11
CA SER A 152 -28.75 2.72 -10.19
C SER A 152 -28.26 2.30 -8.80
N SER A 153 -27.79 3.22 -7.97
CA SER A 153 -28.62 3.93 -6.98
C SER A 153 -29.65 3.03 -6.30
N ALA A 154 -29.26 2.40 -5.19
CA ALA A 154 -30.18 2.10 -4.09
C ALA A 154 -29.39 1.87 -2.79
N ARG A 155 -29.48 2.86 -1.90
CA ARG A 155 -29.28 2.69 -0.45
C ARG A 155 -30.16 1.55 0.05
N ARG A 156 -29.66 0.70 0.97
CA ARG A 156 -30.34 0.26 2.20
C ARG A 156 -29.48 -0.69 3.08
N PRO A 157 -29.80 -0.79 4.39
CA PRO A 157 -28.82 -0.99 5.46
C PRO A 157 -28.53 -2.45 5.82
N ILE A 158 -27.47 -2.59 6.63
CA ILE A 158 -26.96 -3.78 7.30
C ILE A 158 -28.07 -4.48 8.10
N ALA A 159 -28.27 -5.77 7.81
CA ALA A 159 -29.03 -6.68 8.67
C ALA A 159 -28.08 -7.80 9.13
N LEU A 160 -27.89 -7.87 10.46
CA LEU A 160 -27.37 -9.01 11.18
C LEU A 160 -28.19 -10.28 10.84
N SER A 161 -27.52 -11.41 10.60
CA SER A 161 -28.07 -12.73 10.92
C SER A 161 -26.97 -13.78 10.93
N SER A 162 -26.68 -14.27 12.13
CA SER A 162 -25.97 -15.51 12.44
C SER A 162 -26.48 -16.70 11.61
N GLN A 163 -25.58 -17.56 11.09
CA GLN A 163 -25.53 -18.98 11.47
C GLN A 163 -24.52 -19.82 10.67
N ARG A 164 -23.76 -20.60 11.47
CA ARG A 164 -23.28 -21.97 11.26
C ARG A 164 -22.20 -22.20 10.21
N CYS A 165 -20.97 -22.28 10.73
CA CYS A 165 -20.01 -23.30 10.31
C CYS A 165 -20.62 -24.70 10.49
N ARG A 166 -20.55 -25.53 9.45
CA ARG A 166 -20.48 -27.00 9.58
C ARG A 166 -19.20 -27.44 8.90
N SER A 167 -18.33 -28.02 9.71
CA SER A 167 -17.17 -28.82 9.34
C SER A 167 -17.63 -30.16 8.77
N SER A 168 -16.91 -30.64 7.77
CA SER A 168 -16.72 -32.08 7.49
C SER A 168 -15.25 -32.29 7.19
#